data_AF-A0A067NH78-F1
#
_entry.id   AF-A0A067NH78-F1
#
_cell.length_a   1.000
_cell.length_b   1.000
_cell.length_c   1.000
_cell.angle_alpha   90.00
_cell.angle_beta   90.00
_cell.angle_gamma   90.00
#
_symmetry.space_group_name_H-M   'P 1'
#
loop_
_entity.id
_entity.type
_entity.pdbx_description
1 polymer ?
#
loop_
_entity_poly.entity_id
_entity_poly.type
_entity_poly.pdbx_seq_one_letter_code
_entity_poly.pdbx_strand_id
1 'polypeptide(L)'
;MIFQLEVFFFLFSLLSINVLAAPVNQGDHISILLPRVLTPAFSFTGNLTSFEIPPAGTDKESIKKNKKAVAQQSNRAQQQAVAQQLVSNVLTNAQPVLGLPDNLAVTILNNFHTSRSDQEKHITFSFNAPSCSGTCVGHAYNPVSSVTPGKGQPGKIFGSTGAAIFGDKDKK
;
A
#
# COMPACT_ATOMS: atom_id res chain seq x y z
N MET A 1 20.67 37.34 -75.80
CA MET A 1 21.08 38.29 -74.73
C MET A 1 20.86 37.59 -73.41
N ILE A 2 21.81 36.80 -72.92
CA ILE A 2 23.01 37.14 -72.11
C ILE A 2 22.66 37.42 -70.63
N PHE A 3 22.91 36.36 -69.83
CA PHE A 3 23.41 36.20 -68.45
C PHE A 3 23.26 37.29 -67.37
N GLN A 4 22.94 36.84 -66.15
CA GLN A 4 23.68 36.93 -64.85
C GLN A 4 22.68 36.55 -63.73
N LEU A 5 22.79 35.56 -62.83
CA LEU A 5 23.83 34.84 -62.10
C LEU A 5 24.82 35.73 -61.32
N GLU A 6 24.48 35.99 -60.06
CA GLU A 6 25.42 36.35 -59.01
C GLU A 6 25.06 35.54 -57.75
N VAL A 7 25.90 34.56 -57.44
CA VAL A 7 26.05 33.89 -56.15
C VAL A 7 27.06 34.72 -55.38
N PHE A 8 26.76 35.16 -54.16
CA PHE A 8 27.81 35.56 -53.21
C PHE A 8 27.61 34.88 -51.86
N PHE A 9 28.64 34.13 -51.51
CA PHE A 9 28.85 33.29 -50.34
C PHE A 9 29.84 34.02 -49.42
N PHE A 10 29.85 33.67 -48.12
CA PHE A 10 30.74 34.13 -47.03
C PHE A 10 30.41 35.53 -46.45
N LEU A 11 30.42 35.78 -45.13
CA LEU A 11 31.30 35.24 -44.09
C LEU A 11 30.58 35.01 -42.75
N PHE A 12 30.97 33.89 -42.13
CA PHE A 12 31.00 33.65 -40.68
C PHE A 12 31.46 34.89 -39.89
N SER A 13 30.65 35.36 -38.95
CA SER A 13 31.15 36.05 -37.76
C SER A 13 30.63 35.32 -36.53
N LEU A 14 31.48 34.41 -36.07
CA LEU A 14 31.41 33.72 -34.78
C LEU A 14 31.35 34.78 -33.68
N LEU A 15 30.16 35.02 -33.15
CA LEU A 15 30.01 35.66 -31.84
C LEU A 15 30.47 34.66 -30.79
N SER A 16 31.75 34.74 -30.44
CA SER A 16 32.31 34.03 -29.27
C SER A 16 31.73 34.66 -28.01
N ILE A 17 30.58 34.16 -27.56
CA ILE A 17 30.05 34.48 -26.24
C ILE A 17 30.94 33.74 -25.24
N ASN A 18 31.86 34.47 -24.61
CA ASN A 18 32.52 33.99 -23.40
C ASN A 18 31.47 33.94 -22.29
N VAL A 19 30.74 32.83 -22.19
CA VAL A 19 29.98 32.53 -20.98
C VAL A 19 31.02 32.12 -19.95
N LEU A 20 31.40 33.07 -19.09
CA LEU A 20 32.10 32.78 -17.86
C LEU A 20 31.10 32.00 -16.98
N ALA A 21 31.09 30.68 -17.14
CA ALA A 21 30.39 29.80 -16.23
C ALA A 21 31.04 29.96 -14.86
N ALA A 22 30.42 30.76 -14.00
CA ALA A 22 30.69 30.69 -12.57
C ALA A 22 30.47 29.23 -12.17
N PRO A 23 31.37 28.61 -11.37
CA PRO A 23 31.12 27.28 -10.86
C PRO A 23 29.82 27.36 -10.06
N VAL A 24 28.76 26.74 -10.60
CA VAL A 24 27.58 26.44 -9.81
C VAL A 24 28.12 25.52 -8.72
N ASN A 25 28.19 26.07 -7.51
CA ASN A 25 28.49 25.32 -6.32
C ASN A 25 27.34 24.31 -6.19
N GLN A 26 27.52 23.16 -6.83
CA GLN A 26 26.67 22.00 -6.72
C GLN A 26 26.98 21.45 -5.34
N GLY A 27 26.46 22.15 -4.32
CA GLY A 27 26.35 21.61 -3.00
C GLY A 27 25.59 20.31 -3.17
N ASP A 28 26.30 19.19 -3.00
CA ASP A 28 25.78 17.85 -2.87
C ASP A 28 24.83 17.83 -1.67
N HIS A 29 23.66 18.43 -1.84
CA HIS A 29 22.49 18.05 -1.11
C HIS A 29 22.06 16.73 -1.74
N ILE A 30 22.75 15.66 -1.36
CA ILE A 30 22.14 14.34 -1.29
C ILE A 30 20.98 14.53 -0.32
N SER A 31 19.84 14.97 -0.87
CA SER A 31 18.57 14.85 -0.21
C SER A 31 18.35 13.35 -0.15
N ILE A 32 18.77 12.75 0.97
CA ILE A 32 18.30 11.42 1.33
C ILE A 32 16.78 11.60 1.41
N LEU A 33 16.10 11.28 0.32
CA LEU A 33 14.66 11.13 0.30
C LEU A 33 14.40 9.96 1.23
N LEU A 34 14.19 10.26 2.52
CA LEU A 34 13.77 9.25 3.46
C LEU A 34 12.53 8.60 2.85
N PRO A 35 12.47 7.25 2.82
CA PRO A 35 11.30 6.57 2.31
C PRO A 35 10.09 7.10 3.06
N ARG A 36 9.12 7.61 2.30
CA ARG A 36 7.89 8.18 2.84
C ARG A 36 7.20 7.09 3.65
N VAL A 37 7.18 7.23 4.98
CA VAL A 37 6.64 6.21 5.88
C VAL A 37 5.12 6.33 5.87
N LEU A 38 4.46 5.31 5.33
CA LEU A 38 3.01 5.20 5.40
C LEU A 38 2.61 4.79 6.83
N THR A 39 1.73 5.56 7.46
CA THR A 39 1.25 5.36 8.83
C THR A 39 -0.27 5.14 8.82
N PRO A 40 -0.73 3.91 8.56
CA PRO A 40 -2.17 3.63 8.50
C PRO A 40 -2.77 3.63 9.91
N ALA A 41 -3.92 4.28 10.05
CA ALA A 41 -4.77 4.20 11.22
C ALA A 41 -5.78 3.07 11.05
N PHE A 42 -5.66 2.02 11.87
CA PHE A 42 -6.47 0.82 11.75
C PHE A 42 -7.72 0.85 12.64
N SER A 43 -8.84 0.41 12.07
CA SER A 43 -10.05 0.04 12.79
C SER A 43 -10.51 -1.36 12.37
N PHE A 44 -11.41 -1.97 13.16
CA PHE A 44 -11.93 -3.32 12.89
C PHE A 44 -13.46 -3.32 13.01
N THR A 45 -14.15 -3.94 12.06
CA THR A 45 -15.62 -4.07 12.08
C THR A 45 -16.12 -4.91 13.27
N GLY A 46 -15.25 -5.70 13.91
CA GLY A 46 -15.51 -6.37 15.18
C GLY A 46 -14.38 -6.11 16.18
N ASN A 47 -14.34 -4.91 16.74
CA ASN A 47 -13.32 -4.47 17.69
C ASN A 47 -13.32 -5.35 18.96
N LEU A 48 -12.16 -5.49 19.62
CA LEU A 48 -12.00 -6.23 20.89
C LEU A 48 -12.91 -5.69 22.00
N THR A 49 -13.26 -4.40 21.93
CA THR A 49 -14.17 -3.75 22.89
C THR A 49 -15.59 -4.31 22.85
N SER A 50 -15.97 -5.05 21.80
CA SER A 50 -17.27 -5.72 21.72
C SER A 50 -17.30 -7.08 22.44
N PHE A 51 -16.20 -7.51 23.08
CA PHE A 51 -16.10 -8.78 23.79
C PHE A 51 -16.06 -8.53 25.30
N GLU A 52 -17.16 -8.79 25.98
CA GLU A 52 -17.24 -8.70 27.43
C GLU A 52 -16.70 -9.98 28.08
N ILE A 53 -15.68 -9.87 28.93
CA ILE A 53 -15.27 -10.99 29.78
C ILE A 53 -16.29 -11.07 30.93
N PRO A 54 -17.01 -12.19 31.08
CA PRO A 54 -17.94 -12.34 32.20
C PRO A 54 -17.18 -12.30 33.53
N PRO A 55 -17.77 -11.74 34.59
CA PRO A 55 -17.14 -11.64 35.90
C PRO A 55 -16.69 -13.03 36.39
N ALA A 56 -15.55 -13.06 37.08
CA ALA A 56 -15.00 -14.30 37.61
C ALA A 56 -15.92 -14.83 38.73
N GLY A 57 -16.69 -15.89 38.43
CA GLY A 57 -17.42 -16.65 39.45
C GLY A 57 -16.51 -17.64 40.19
N THR A 58 -16.98 -18.14 41.32
CA THR A 58 -16.24 -19.11 42.17
C THR A 58 -16.56 -20.56 41.83
N ASP A 59 -17.64 -20.83 41.10
CA ASP A 59 -17.99 -22.16 40.64
C ASP A 59 -17.15 -22.60 39.42
N LYS A 60 -17.02 -23.92 39.25
CA LYS A 60 -16.17 -24.51 38.20
C LYS A 60 -16.59 -24.09 36.79
N GLU A 61 -17.89 -23.89 36.55
CA GLU A 61 -18.40 -23.54 35.22
C GLU A 61 -18.08 -22.08 34.88
N SER A 62 -18.29 -21.17 35.83
CA SER A 62 -17.92 -19.75 35.70
C SER A 62 -16.42 -19.56 35.50
N ILE A 63 -15.58 -20.29 36.26
CA ILE A 63 -14.12 -20.25 36.06
C ILE A 63 -13.75 -20.73 34.65
N LYS A 64 -14.36 -21.82 34.17
CA LYS A 64 -14.11 -22.34 32.82
C LYS A 64 -14.56 -21.36 31.73
N LYS A 65 -15.73 -20.74 31.89
CA LYS A 65 -16.27 -19.74 30.95
C LYS A 65 -15.39 -18.49 30.90
N ASN A 66 -14.96 -17.98 32.05
CA ASN A 66 -14.05 -16.83 32.12
C ASN A 66 -12.70 -17.14 31.45
N LYS A 67 -12.06 -18.27 31.77
CA LYS A 67 -10.80 -18.69 31.11
C LYS A 67 -10.94 -18.78 29.59
N LYS A 68 -12.06 -19.33 29.10
CA LYS A 68 -12.34 -19.42 27.66
C LYS A 68 -12.48 -18.04 27.03
N ALA A 69 -13.19 -17.12 27.68
CA ALA A 69 -13.37 -15.75 27.19
C ALA A 69 -12.03 -14.99 27.12
N VAL A 70 -11.18 -15.10 28.16
CA VAL A 70 -9.85 -14.49 28.18
C VAL A 70 -8.96 -15.05 27.06
N ALA A 71 -8.94 -16.38 26.88
CA ALA A 71 -8.18 -17.01 25.80
C ALA A 71 -8.68 -16.56 24.41
N GLN A 72 -10.00 -16.47 24.21
CA GLN A 72 -10.59 -15.99 22.97
C GLN A 72 -10.22 -14.53 22.67
N GLN A 73 -10.25 -13.66 23.68
CA GLN A 73 -9.85 -12.26 23.52
C GLN A 73 -8.36 -12.15 23.17
N SER A 74 -7.49 -12.90 23.85
CA SER A 74 -6.06 -12.94 23.56
C SER A 74 -5.77 -13.41 22.12
N ASN A 75 -6.42 -14.50 21.69
CA ASN A 75 -6.30 -15.00 20.32
C ASN A 75 -6.77 -13.97 19.29
N ARG A 76 -7.86 -13.26 19.56
CA ARG A 76 -8.37 -12.21 18.67
C ARG A 76 -7.43 -11.01 18.60
N ALA A 77 -6.84 -10.59 19.72
CA ALA A 77 -5.85 -9.52 19.74
C ALA A 77 -4.61 -9.89 18.91
N GLN A 78 -4.13 -11.13 19.01
CA GLN A 78 -3.04 -11.62 18.17
C GLN A 78 -3.42 -11.61 16.68
N GLN A 79 -4.62 -12.10 16.33
CA GLN A 79 -5.10 -12.07 14.94
C GLN A 79 -5.18 -10.65 14.39
N GLN A 80 -5.64 -9.69 15.19
CA GLN A 80 -5.69 -8.27 14.81
C GLN A 80 -4.30 -7.68 14.59
N ALA A 81 -3.32 -8.00 15.44
CA ALA A 81 -1.94 -7.55 15.27
C ALA A 81 -1.32 -8.10 13.96
N VAL A 82 -1.50 -9.40 13.68
CA VAL A 82 -1.05 -10.00 12.42
C VAL A 82 -1.77 -9.36 11.23
N ALA A 83 -3.07 -9.09 11.35
CA ALA A 83 -3.83 -8.42 10.30
C ALA A 83 -3.28 -7.03 9.98
N GLN A 84 -3.01 -6.22 10.99
CA GLN A 84 -2.40 -4.90 10.82
C GLN A 84 -1.04 -5.00 10.12
N GLN A 85 -0.20 -5.95 10.51
CA GLN A 85 1.12 -6.14 9.90
C GLN A 85 1.01 -6.47 8.41
N LEU A 86 0.13 -7.42 8.04
CA LEU A 86 -0.03 -7.82 6.64
C LEU A 86 -0.65 -6.72 5.80
N VAL A 87 -1.68 -6.03 6.31
CA VAL A 87 -2.29 -4.91 5.59
C VAL A 87 -1.29 -3.77 5.43
N SER A 88 -0.48 -3.48 6.45
CA SER A 88 0.61 -2.50 6.35
C SER A 88 1.60 -2.89 5.27
N ASN A 89 1.98 -4.17 5.20
CA ASN A 89 2.88 -4.67 4.16
C ASN A 89 2.27 -4.46 2.75
N VAL A 90 0.99 -4.78 2.55
CA VAL A 90 0.31 -4.54 1.27
C VAL A 90 0.30 -3.06 0.92
N LEU A 91 -0.11 -2.19 1.86
CA LEU A 91 -0.17 -0.74 1.64
C LEU A 91 1.20 -0.13 1.36
N THR A 92 2.24 -0.56 2.06
CA THR A 92 3.62 -0.11 1.80
C THR A 92 4.11 -0.53 0.41
N ASN A 93 3.81 -1.75 -0.05
CA ASN A 93 4.18 -2.18 -1.39
C ASN A 93 3.34 -1.49 -2.49
N ALA A 94 2.08 -1.16 -2.18
CA ALA A 94 1.18 -0.48 -3.10
C ALA A 94 1.43 1.03 -3.17
N GLN A 95 2.00 1.64 -2.13
CA GLN A 95 2.25 3.08 -2.01
C GLN A 95 2.95 3.68 -3.25
N PRO A 96 4.09 3.14 -3.75
CA PRO A 96 4.78 3.73 -4.89
C PRO A 96 4.03 3.55 -6.21
N VAL A 97 3.16 2.53 -6.31
CA VAL A 97 2.40 2.21 -7.53
C VAL A 97 1.12 3.02 -7.62
N LEU A 98 0.42 3.19 -6.49
CA LEU A 98 -0.90 3.82 -6.44
C LEU A 98 -0.85 5.27 -5.95
N GLY A 99 0.30 5.78 -5.54
CA GLY A 99 0.44 7.12 -4.98
C GLY A 99 -0.39 7.31 -3.70
N LEU A 100 -0.41 6.29 -2.84
CA LEU A 100 -1.24 6.31 -1.63
C LEU A 100 -0.81 7.45 -0.68
N PRO A 101 -1.76 8.12 -0.02
CA PRO A 101 -1.44 9.12 0.99
C PRO A 101 -0.82 8.46 2.23
N ASP A 102 -0.01 9.24 2.96
CA ASP A 102 0.74 8.73 4.13
C ASP A 102 -0.18 8.33 5.28
N ASN A 103 -1.26 9.08 5.45
CA ASN A 103 -2.26 8.85 6.47
C ASN A 103 -3.50 8.23 5.82
N LEU A 104 -3.63 6.92 6.01
CA LEU A 104 -4.79 6.16 5.56
C LEU A 104 -5.62 5.69 6.75
N ALA A 105 -6.91 6.03 6.74
CA ALA A 105 -7.87 5.37 7.60
C ALA A 105 -8.26 4.03 6.97
N VAL A 106 -7.87 2.93 7.61
CA VAL A 106 -8.05 1.57 7.12
C VAL A 106 -8.99 0.81 8.04
N THR A 107 -10.02 0.20 7.46
CA THR A 107 -10.93 -0.68 8.18
C THR A 107 -10.66 -2.12 7.79
N ILE A 108 -10.29 -2.96 8.74
CA ILE A 108 -10.16 -4.40 8.55
C ILE A 108 -11.54 -5.02 8.78
N LEU A 109 -12.09 -5.60 7.72
CA LEU A 109 -13.50 -6.01 7.65
C LEU A 109 -13.73 -7.39 8.25
N ASN A 110 -12.75 -8.28 8.18
CA ASN A 110 -12.89 -9.66 8.62
C ASN A 110 -11.57 -10.25 9.14
N ASN A 111 -11.69 -11.44 9.73
CA ASN A 111 -10.56 -12.27 10.07
C ASN A 111 -10.10 -13.04 8.81
N PHE A 112 -8.96 -13.74 8.92
CA PHE A 112 -8.48 -14.62 7.86
C PHE A 112 -9.53 -15.63 7.41
N HIS A 113 -9.81 -15.63 6.11
CA HIS A 113 -10.74 -16.55 5.48
C HIS A 113 -10.32 -16.79 4.03
N THR A 114 -10.96 -17.76 3.39
CA THR A 114 -10.96 -17.91 1.93
C THR A 114 -12.36 -17.57 1.43
N SER A 115 -12.46 -17.13 0.19
CA SER A 115 -13.74 -16.84 -0.45
C SER A 115 -13.85 -17.61 -1.76
N ARG A 116 -15.06 -17.67 -2.32
CA ARG A 116 -15.29 -18.32 -3.61
C ARG A 116 -14.51 -17.64 -4.74
N SER A 117 -14.37 -16.31 -4.66
CA SER A 117 -13.66 -15.48 -5.64
C SER A 117 -12.15 -15.38 -5.40
N ASP A 118 -11.67 -15.72 -4.19
CA ASP A 118 -10.27 -15.72 -3.83
C ASP A 118 -9.98 -16.86 -2.86
N GLN A 119 -9.43 -17.95 -3.41
CA GLN A 119 -9.15 -19.17 -2.66
C GLN A 119 -7.88 -19.08 -1.80
N GLU A 120 -7.12 -17.99 -1.90
CA GLU A 120 -5.97 -17.77 -1.04
C GLU A 120 -6.46 -17.26 0.32
N LYS A 121 -5.82 -17.67 1.41
CA LYS A 121 -6.22 -17.23 2.75
C LYS A 121 -5.86 -15.75 2.90
N HIS A 122 -6.86 -14.91 3.11
CA HIS A 122 -6.68 -13.46 3.19
C HIS A 122 -7.55 -12.80 4.26
N ILE A 123 -7.15 -11.57 4.57
CA ILE A 123 -7.99 -10.59 5.26
C ILE A 123 -8.45 -9.56 4.24
N THR A 124 -9.73 -9.19 4.33
CA THR A 124 -10.29 -8.07 3.58
C THR A 124 -10.17 -6.79 4.42
N PHE A 125 -9.70 -5.73 3.79
CA PHE A 125 -9.66 -4.40 4.35
C PHE A 125 -10.20 -3.38 3.35
N SER A 126 -10.61 -2.21 3.84
CA SER A 126 -11.06 -1.11 3.00
C SER A 126 -10.46 0.21 3.46
N PHE A 127 -10.25 1.12 2.52
CA PHE A 127 -9.76 2.47 2.79
C PHE A 127 -10.20 3.38 1.65
N ASN A 128 -10.12 4.70 1.83
CA ASN A 128 -10.42 5.65 0.76
C ASN A 128 -9.13 6.18 0.14
N ALA A 129 -9.07 6.20 -1.19
CA ALA A 129 -7.97 6.83 -1.93
C ALA A 129 -8.44 7.29 -3.32
N PRO A 130 -7.84 8.36 -3.87
CA PRO A 130 -8.14 8.82 -5.23
C PRO A 130 -7.89 7.75 -6.31
N SER A 131 -6.91 6.87 -6.12
CA SER A 131 -6.56 5.78 -7.03
C SER A 131 -7.69 4.75 -7.25
N CYS A 132 -8.68 4.70 -6.35
CA CYS A 132 -9.85 3.83 -6.46
C CYS A 132 -11.13 4.60 -6.84
N SER A 133 -11.03 5.91 -7.10
CA SER A 133 -12.18 6.81 -7.28
C SER A 133 -13.15 6.78 -6.10
N GLY A 134 -12.62 6.70 -4.88
CA GLY A 134 -13.41 6.58 -3.65
C GLY A 134 -12.87 5.48 -2.75
N THR A 135 -13.64 4.41 -2.56
CA THR A 135 -13.28 3.30 -1.68
C THR A 135 -12.51 2.22 -2.43
N CYS A 136 -11.37 1.85 -1.86
CA CYS A 136 -10.60 0.67 -2.20
C CYS A 136 -11.01 -0.51 -1.32
N VAL A 137 -11.00 -1.71 -1.89
CA VAL A 137 -11.04 -2.96 -1.12
C VAL A 137 -9.72 -3.67 -1.36
N GLY A 138 -9.11 -4.21 -0.32
CA GLY A 138 -7.85 -4.94 -0.42
C GLY A 138 -7.93 -6.30 0.24
N HIS A 139 -7.20 -7.25 -0.32
CA HIS A 139 -6.96 -8.57 0.25
C HIS A 139 -5.49 -8.64 0.70
N ALA A 140 -5.24 -8.92 1.97
CA ALA A 140 -3.90 -9.16 2.49
C ALA A 140 -3.71 -10.67 2.74
N TYR A 141 -2.76 -11.27 2.03
CA TYR A 141 -2.57 -12.73 1.99
C TYR A 141 -1.71 -13.24 3.15
N ASN A 142 -2.02 -14.46 3.63
CA ASN A 142 -1.19 -15.20 4.56
C ASN A 142 -1.21 -16.71 4.26
N PRO A 143 -0.18 -17.26 3.62
CA PRO A 143 1.09 -16.63 3.19
C PRO A 143 0.91 -15.69 1.98
N VAL A 144 1.99 -15.09 1.45
CA VAL A 144 1.95 -14.34 0.16
C VAL A 144 1.35 -15.20 -0.95
N SER A 145 0.81 -14.54 -1.98
CA SER A 145 0.11 -15.22 -3.06
C SER A 145 1.00 -16.27 -3.73
N SER A 146 0.43 -17.44 -3.99
CA SER A 146 1.04 -18.56 -4.69
C SER A 146 0.48 -18.73 -6.11
N VAL A 147 -0.59 -18.01 -6.43
CA VAL A 147 -1.39 -18.17 -7.65
C VAL A 147 -0.99 -17.13 -8.69
N THR A 148 -0.86 -17.56 -9.94
CA THR A 148 -0.72 -16.67 -11.10
C THR A 148 -2.11 -16.38 -11.69
N PRO A 149 -2.46 -15.10 -11.95
CA PRO A 149 -1.62 -13.93 -11.78
C PRO A 149 -1.66 -13.35 -10.35
N GLY A 150 -0.52 -12.80 -9.93
CA GLY A 150 -0.31 -12.22 -8.60
C GLY A 150 0.69 -13.00 -7.72
N LYS A 151 1.38 -14.00 -8.26
CA LYS A 151 2.29 -14.86 -7.49
C LYS A 151 3.38 -14.02 -6.82
N GLY A 152 3.67 -14.30 -5.55
CA GLY A 152 4.64 -13.58 -4.72
C GLY A 152 4.15 -12.23 -4.19
N GLN A 153 2.95 -11.79 -4.55
CA GLN A 153 2.39 -10.54 -4.03
C GLN A 153 1.90 -10.71 -2.59
N PRO A 154 2.08 -9.70 -1.71
CA PRO A 154 1.57 -9.76 -0.35
C PRO A 154 0.04 -9.60 -0.27
N GLY A 155 -0.59 -9.13 -1.35
CA GLY A 155 -2.01 -8.82 -1.39
C GLY A 155 -2.44 -8.27 -2.74
N LYS A 156 -3.74 -8.07 -2.89
CA LYS A 156 -4.37 -7.36 -4.01
C LYS A 156 -5.15 -6.16 -3.51
N ILE A 157 -5.22 -5.11 -4.32
CA ILE A 157 -6.11 -3.96 -4.08
C ILE A 157 -7.00 -3.80 -5.29
N PHE A 158 -8.28 -3.59 -5.05
CA PHE A 158 -9.34 -3.43 -6.03
C PHE A 158 -9.92 -2.03 -5.94
N GLY A 159 -10.14 -1.42 -7.11
CA GLY A 159 -10.85 -0.15 -7.22
C GLY A 159 -12.36 -0.31 -7.06
N SER A 160 -13.09 0.81 -7.15
CA SER A 160 -14.56 0.83 -7.05
C SER A 160 -15.30 -0.04 -8.07
N THR A 161 -14.68 -0.34 -9.22
CA THR A 161 -15.22 -1.24 -10.25
C THR A 161 -15.02 -2.72 -9.94
N GLY A 162 -14.30 -3.06 -8.87
CA GLY A 162 -13.88 -4.42 -8.55
C GLY A 162 -12.67 -4.92 -9.34
N ALA A 163 -12.14 -4.11 -10.27
CA ALA A 163 -10.90 -4.43 -10.97
C ALA A 163 -9.71 -4.32 -10.03
N ALA A 164 -8.79 -5.28 -10.10
CA ALA A 164 -7.53 -5.21 -9.37
C ALA A 164 -6.66 -4.09 -9.97
N ILE A 165 -6.17 -3.20 -9.10
CA ILE A 165 -5.28 -2.08 -9.45
C ILE A 165 -3.88 -2.27 -8.86
N PHE A 166 -3.70 -3.26 -7.99
CA PHE A 166 -2.42 -3.69 -7.44
C PHE A 166 -2.45 -5.19 -7.15
N GLY A 167 -1.31 -5.85 -7.30
CA GLY A 167 -1.12 -7.27 -6.95
C GLY A 167 -1.67 -8.27 -7.97
N ASP A 168 -2.12 -7.80 -9.13
CA ASP A 168 -2.64 -8.61 -10.25
C ASP A 168 -1.55 -9.09 -11.20
N LYS A 169 -0.29 -8.79 -10.91
CA LYS A 169 0.88 -9.23 -11.67
C LYS A 169 1.83 -9.98 -10.76
N ASP A 170 2.43 -11.03 -11.28
CA ASP A 170 3.44 -11.79 -10.55
C ASP A 170 4.59 -10.86 -10.13
N LYS A 171 5.03 -11.02 -8.89
CA LYS A 171 6.20 -10.34 -8.36
C LYS A 171 7.42 -10.96 -9.02
N LYS A 172 8.23 -10.11 -9.65
CA LYS A 172 9.52 -10.51 -10.25
C LYS A 172 10.54 -10.85 -9.18
#